data_AF-C1PGI0-F1
#
_entry.id   AF-C1PGI0-F1
#
_cell.length_a   1.000
_cell.length_b   1.000
_cell.length_c   1.000
_cell.angle_alpha   90.00
_cell.angle_beta   90.00
_cell.angle_gamma   90.00
#
_symmetry.space_group_name_H-M   'P 1'
#
loop_
_entity.id
_entity.type
_entity.pdbx_description
1 polymer ?
#
loop_
_entity_poly.entity_id
_entity_poly.type
_entity_poly.pdbx_seq_one_letter_code
_entity_poly.pdbx_strand_id
1 'polypeptide(L)'
;LFFNTMMMGTLISISSFSWLTMWMGLEINMLSFIPLMSKSNNSNSSEAALKYFIVQAISSMFILFSVLFTLILSEYTEMMKTPLEIIFNSALLTKMGAAPFHFWFPEIIEGLSWMNTLILLTWQKIAPMVLIMYNFSSSLFFLMGIISSMLISGLQSWNQTSIKKILAFSSINHIGWMLSMLMFNQSMWLFYFSFYVFITTLLILIFKKFEISTVQMFFSILNSNKSVKMF
;
A
#
# COMPACT_ATOMS: atom_id res chain seq x y z
N LEU A 1 -15.85 -10.51 -11.73
CA LEU A 1 -14.70 -11.42 -11.94
C LEU A 1 -13.44 -10.89 -11.27
N PHE A 2 -12.83 -9.80 -11.78
CA PHE A 2 -11.55 -9.28 -11.29
C PHE A 2 -11.50 -8.95 -9.79
N PHE A 3 -12.57 -8.37 -9.23
CA PHE A 3 -12.65 -8.12 -7.79
C PHE A 3 -12.59 -9.42 -6.96
N ASN A 4 -13.30 -10.47 -7.39
CA ASN A 4 -13.29 -11.75 -6.68
C ASN A 4 -11.92 -12.44 -6.78
N THR A 5 -11.27 -12.38 -7.94
CA THR A 5 -9.91 -12.92 -8.10
C THR A 5 -8.89 -12.15 -7.27
N MET A 6 -9.08 -10.83 -7.10
CA MET A 6 -8.25 -10.01 -6.21
C MET A 6 -8.39 -10.45 -4.74
N MET A 7 -9.63 -10.63 -4.27
CA MET A 7 -9.88 -11.15 -2.91
C MET A 7 -9.25 -12.54 -2.74
N MET A 8 -9.40 -13.41 -3.73
CA MET A 8 -8.82 -14.75 -3.70
C MET A 8 -7.29 -14.71 -3.63
N GLY A 9 -6.64 -13.85 -4.41
CA GLY A 9 -5.18 -13.67 -4.36
C GLY A 9 -4.69 -13.27 -2.96
N THR A 10 -5.39 -12.32 -2.32
CA THR A 10 -5.07 -11.94 -0.94
C THR A 10 -5.28 -13.08 0.05
N LEU A 11 -6.37 -13.84 -0.05
CA LEU A 11 -6.62 -14.98 0.84
C LEU A 11 -5.57 -16.08 0.67
N ILE A 12 -5.22 -16.43 -0.58
CA ILE A 12 -4.15 -17.40 -0.88
C ILE A 12 -2.84 -16.96 -0.24
N SER A 13 -2.47 -15.68 -0.34
CA SER A 13 -1.22 -15.20 0.23
C SER A 13 -1.18 -15.31 1.76
N ILE A 14 -2.30 -15.05 2.43
CA ILE A 14 -2.38 -15.07 3.91
C ILE A 14 -2.38 -16.51 4.45
N SER A 15 -3.08 -17.43 3.78
CA SER A 15 -3.20 -18.83 4.24
C SER A 15 -2.09 -19.75 3.74
N SER A 16 -1.14 -19.22 2.97
CA SER A 16 -0.09 -20.03 2.35
C SER A 16 0.89 -20.61 3.37
N PHE A 17 1.26 -21.88 3.18
CA PHE A 17 2.29 -22.55 3.98
C PHE A 17 3.69 -22.48 3.33
N SER A 18 3.77 -22.19 2.03
CA SER A 18 5.03 -22.11 1.31
C SER A 18 5.25 -20.74 0.69
N TRP A 19 6.49 -20.26 0.69
CA TRP A 19 6.88 -18.97 0.11
C TRP A 19 6.48 -18.82 -1.37
N LEU A 20 6.46 -19.92 -2.12
CA LEU A 20 6.08 -19.90 -3.54
C LEU A 20 4.57 -19.74 -3.73
N THR A 21 3.75 -20.40 -2.90
CA THR A 21 2.28 -20.22 -2.95
C THR A 21 1.86 -18.83 -2.48
N MET A 22 2.57 -18.29 -1.49
CA MET A 22 2.46 -16.91 -1.07
C MET A 22 2.70 -15.93 -2.23
N TRP A 23 3.82 -16.11 -2.95
CA TRP A 23 4.18 -15.28 -4.10
C TRP A 23 3.12 -15.36 -5.20
N MET A 24 2.62 -16.57 -5.51
CA MET A 24 1.51 -16.73 -6.47
C MET A 24 0.25 -15.95 -6.06
N GLY A 25 -0.11 -15.94 -4.78
CA GLY A 25 -1.24 -15.15 -4.28
C GLY A 25 -1.05 -13.65 -4.51
N LEU A 26 0.16 -13.14 -4.27
CA LEU A 26 0.51 -11.74 -4.54
C LEU A 26 0.46 -11.39 -6.04
N GLU A 27 0.85 -12.31 -6.93
CA GLU A 27 0.76 -12.12 -8.39
C GLU A 27 -0.69 -12.10 -8.88
N ILE A 28 -1.53 -13.02 -8.39
CA ILE A 28 -2.96 -13.04 -8.71
C ILE A 28 -3.62 -11.72 -8.28
N ASN A 29 -3.28 -11.21 -7.09
CA ASN A 29 -3.76 -9.92 -6.61
C ASN A 29 -3.35 -8.77 -7.56
N MET A 30 -2.07 -8.71 -7.95
CA MET A 30 -1.56 -7.68 -8.86
C MET A 30 -2.23 -7.73 -10.24
N LEU A 31 -2.27 -8.90 -10.88
CA LEU A 31 -2.84 -9.09 -12.22
C LEU A 31 -4.35 -8.81 -12.25
N SER A 32 -5.07 -9.12 -11.18
CA SER A 32 -6.50 -8.85 -11.10
C SER A 32 -6.83 -7.38 -10.82
N PHE A 33 -5.92 -6.64 -10.18
CA PHE A 33 -6.14 -5.23 -9.88
C PHE A 33 -5.90 -4.32 -11.09
N ILE A 34 -5.00 -4.68 -12.01
CA ILE A 34 -4.71 -3.89 -13.22
C ILE A 34 -5.96 -3.62 -14.08
N PRO A 35 -6.80 -4.62 -14.43
CA PRO A 35 -8.04 -4.38 -15.17
C PRO A 35 -9.06 -3.52 -14.41
N LEU A 36 -9.03 -3.54 -13.07
CA LEU A 36 -9.90 -2.66 -12.27
C LEU A 36 -9.45 -1.20 -12.42
N MET A 37 -8.15 -0.93 -12.50
CA MET A 37 -7.60 0.41 -12.71
C MET A 37 -7.96 0.99 -14.08
N SER A 38 -7.84 0.20 -15.15
CA SER A 38 -8.00 0.67 -16.54
C SER A 38 -9.44 0.79 -17.02
N LYS A 39 -10.44 0.50 -16.17
CA LYS A 39 -11.86 0.46 -16.55
C LYS A 39 -12.40 1.78 -17.12
N SER A 40 -11.81 2.93 -16.76
CA SER A 40 -12.31 4.25 -17.15
C SER A 40 -11.94 4.72 -18.57
N ASN A 41 -11.23 3.93 -19.39
CA ASN A 41 -10.76 4.32 -20.75
C ASN A 41 -10.02 5.67 -20.85
N ASN A 42 -9.62 6.26 -19.73
CA ASN A 42 -8.88 7.52 -19.69
C ASN A 42 -7.38 7.26 -19.79
N SER A 43 -6.66 8.09 -20.56
CA SER A 43 -5.20 8.04 -20.70
C SER A 43 -4.48 8.00 -19.34
N ASN A 44 -4.97 8.80 -18.39
CA ASN A 44 -4.40 8.88 -17.04
C ASN A 44 -4.58 7.56 -16.27
N SER A 45 -5.71 6.86 -16.47
CA SER A 45 -5.95 5.57 -15.82
C SER A 45 -5.11 4.45 -16.43
N SER A 46 -4.83 4.50 -17.74
CA SER A 46 -3.90 3.57 -18.38
C SER A 46 -2.45 3.81 -17.96
N GLU A 47 -2.01 5.07 -17.85
CA GLU A 47 -0.65 5.39 -17.37
C GLU A 47 -0.46 4.93 -15.92
N ALA A 48 -1.43 5.20 -15.05
CA ALA A 48 -1.41 4.74 -13.66
C ALA A 48 -1.34 3.20 -13.55
N ALA A 49 -2.10 2.48 -14.39
CA ALA A 49 -2.06 1.02 -14.44
C ALA A 49 -0.70 0.48 -14.90
N LEU A 50 -0.06 1.11 -15.89
CA LEU A 50 1.28 0.74 -16.36
C LEU A 50 2.35 0.99 -15.28
N LYS A 51 2.31 2.16 -14.61
CA LYS A 51 3.21 2.46 -13.48
C LYS A 51 3.04 1.44 -12.35
N TYR A 52 1.80 1.05 -12.06
CA TYR A 52 1.49 0.05 -11.02
C TYR A 52 2.09 -1.30 -11.39
N PHE A 53 1.86 -1.76 -12.63
CA PHE A 53 2.39 -3.03 -13.12
C PHE A 53 3.92 -3.09 -13.00
N ILE A 54 4.64 -2.07 -13.49
CA ILE A 54 6.10 -2.06 -13.50
C ILE A 54 6.66 -2.18 -12.07
N VAL A 55 6.18 -1.34 -11.15
CA VAL A 55 6.69 -1.32 -9.78
C VAL A 55 6.36 -2.62 -9.05
N GLN A 56 5.14 -3.11 -9.20
CA GLN A 56 4.70 -4.33 -8.52
C GLN A 56 5.37 -5.58 -9.09
N ALA A 57 5.62 -5.65 -10.40
CA ALA A 57 6.37 -6.73 -11.03
C ALA A 57 7.85 -6.73 -10.59
N ILE A 58 8.50 -5.57 -10.51
CA ILE A 58 9.89 -5.49 -10.00
C ILE A 58 9.94 -5.95 -8.54
N SER A 59 8.99 -5.50 -7.71
CA SER A 59 8.94 -5.92 -6.31
C SER A 59 8.72 -7.43 -6.17
N SER A 60 7.88 -8.04 -6.99
CA SER A 60 7.61 -9.47 -6.91
C SER A 60 8.79 -10.32 -7.38
N MET A 61 9.58 -9.82 -8.33
CA MET A 61 10.84 -10.43 -8.73
C MET A 61 11.86 -10.41 -7.57
N PHE A 62 11.95 -9.33 -6.81
CA PHE A 62 12.80 -9.29 -5.60
C PHE A 62 12.32 -10.23 -4.49
N ILE A 63 11.00 -10.40 -4.32
CA ILE A 63 10.44 -11.40 -3.41
C ILE A 63 10.86 -12.80 -3.85
N LEU A 64 10.68 -13.15 -5.13
CA LEU A 64 11.05 -14.47 -5.63
C LEU A 64 12.57 -14.71 -5.52
N PHE A 65 13.37 -13.71 -5.87
CA PHE A 65 14.82 -13.76 -5.77
C PHE A 65 15.27 -14.05 -4.33
N SER A 66 14.81 -13.28 -3.35
CA SER A 66 15.18 -13.48 -1.95
C SER A 66 14.75 -14.86 -1.43
N VAL A 67 13.55 -15.34 -1.79
CA VAL A 67 13.08 -16.68 -1.41
C VAL A 67 13.94 -17.80 -2.04
N LEU A 68 14.26 -17.73 -3.33
CA LEU A 68 15.05 -18.76 -3.99
C LEU A 68 16.48 -18.79 -3.44
N PHE A 69 17.11 -17.63 -3.25
CA PHE A 69 18.45 -17.55 -2.70
C PHE A 69 18.50 -17.98 -1.23
N THR A 70 17.49 -17.66 -0.42
CA THR A 70 17.43 -18.15 0.97
C THR A 70 17.33 -19.67 1.01
N LEU A 71 16.54 -20.30 0.14
CA LEU A 71 16.45 -21.76 0.07
C LEU A 71 17.81 -22.39 -0.28
N ILE A 72 18.52 -21.87 -1.28
CA ILE A 72 19.84 -22.39 -1.70
C ILE A 72 20.89 -22.18 -0.59
N LEU A 73 20.90 -21.02 0.06
CA LEU A 73 21.92 -20.65 1.04
C LEU A 73 21.63 -21.17 2.45
N SER A 74 20.38 -21.57 2.73
CA SER A 74 19.95 -22.04 4.06
C SER A 74 20.75 -23.22 4.58
N GLU A 75 21.32 -24.03 3.68
CA GLU A 75 22.16 -25.19 4.01
C GLU A 75 23.60 -24.80 4.40
N TYR A 76 24.07 -23.59 4.08
CA TYR A 76 25.51 -23.28 4.11
C TYR A 76 25.91 -22.13 5.05
N THR A 77 25.10 -21.08 5.25
CA THR A 77 25.51 -19.94 6.12
C THR A 77 24.35 -19.15 6.73
N GLU A 78 24.38 -18.93 8.05
CA GLU A 78 23.43 -18.01 8.72
C GLU A 78 23.70 -16.53 8.43
N MET A 79 24.95 -16.15 8.16
CA MET A 79 25.33 -14.75 7.87
C MET A 79 24.62 -14.17 6.64
N MET A 80 24.36 -14.99 5.61
CA MET A 80 23.67 -14.55 4.39
C MET A 80 22.16 -14.41 4.54
N LYS A 81 21.56 -14.85 5.66
CA LYS A 81 20.11 -14.72 5.89
C LYS A 81 19.69 -13.26 6.07
N THR A 82 20.49 -12.47 6.80
CA THR A 82 20.18 -11.07 7.10
C THR A 82 20.06 -10.15 5.86
N PRO A 83 20.96 -10.15 4.86
CA PRO A 83 20.79 -9.32 3.67
C PRO A 83 19.61 -9.78 2.80
N LEU A 84 19.33 -11.08 2.73
CA LEU A 84 18.21 -11.61 1.96
C LEU A 84 16.85 -11.25 2.58
N GLU A 85 16.76 -11.27 3.92
CA GLU A 85 15.59 -10.78 4.65
C GLU A 85 15.37 -9.29 4.42
N ILE A 86 16.43 -8.48 4.35
CA ILE A 86 16.33 -7.06 4.01
C ILE A 86 15.81 -6.87 2.59
N ILE A 87 16.29 -7.66 1.61
CA ILE A 87 15.79 -7.61 0.23
C ILE A 87 14.30 -7.99 0.20
N PHE A 88 13.92 -9.08 0.87
CA PHE A 88 12.53 -9.51 0.98
C PHE A 88 11.63 -8.41 1.59
N ASN A 89 12.04 -7.85 2.73
CA ASN A 89 11.28 -6.81 3.42
C ASN A 89 11.24 -5.51 2.61
N SER A 90 12.33 -5.13 1.92
CA SER A 90 12.32 -3.97 1.03
C SER A 90 11.33 -4.13 -0.11
N ALA A 91 11.21 -5.33 -0.68
CA ALA A 91 10.23 -5.63 -1.70
C ALA A 91 8.79 -5.55 -1.16
N LEU A 92 8.53 -6.03 0.06
CA LEU A 92 7.23 -5.84 0.71
C LEU A 92 6.92 -4.37 1.01
N LEU A 93 7.90 -3.57 1.47
CA LEU A 93 7.75 -2.12 1.64
C LEU A 93 7.39 -1.45 0.31
N THR A 94 8.02 -1.85 -0.80
CA THR A 94 7.69 -1.32 -2.13
C THR A 94 6.26 -1.66 -2.54
N LYS A 95 5.78 -2.89 -2.27
CA LYS A 95 4.40 -3.31 -2.60
C LYS A 95 3.33 -2.48 -1.90
N MET A 96 3.55 -2.09 -0.65
CA MET A 96 2.60 -1.26 0.11
C MET A 96 2.79 0.25 -0.07
N GLY A 97 3.83 0.69 -0.80
CA GLY A 97 4.10 2.11 -1.03
C GLY A 97 4.66 2.84 0.19
N ALA A 98 5.37 2.12 1.08
CA ALA A 98 6.03 2.73 2.22
C ALA A 98 7.31 3.47 1.78
N ALA A 99 7.72 4.46 2.57
CA ALA A 99 9.02 5.07 2.39
C ALA A 99 10.15 4.07 2.72
N PRO A 100 11.32 4.18 2.05
CA PRO A 100 11.70 5.17 1.03
C PRO A 100 11.09 4.93 -0.36
N PHE A 101 10.48 3.77 -0.61
CA PHE A 101 9.98 3.33 -1.92
C PHE A 101 8.59 3.85 -2.29
N HIS A 102 8.27 5.06 -1.86
CA HIS A 102 6.91 5.63 -1.89
C HIS A 102 6.58 6.41 -3.17
N PHE A 103 7.56 6.75 -4.01
CA PHE A 103 7.38 7.70 -5.13
C PHE A 103 6.27 7.31 -6.12
N TRP A 104 6.11 6.01 -6.38
CA TRP A 104 5.06 5.52 -7.27
C TRP A 104 3.65 5.75 -6.73
N PHE A 105 3.50 5.81 -5.41
CA PHE A 105 2.21 5.70 -4.75
C PHE A 105 1.31 6.94 -4.93
N PRO A 106 1.78 8.18 -4.70
CA PRO A 106 1.00 9.40 -4.97
C PRO A 106 0.65 9.61 -6.45
N GLU A 107 1.56 9.24 -7.37
CA GLU A 107 1.34 9.42 -8.81
C GLU A 107 0.21 8.53 -9.33
N ILE A 108 0.17 7.27 -8.90
CA ILE A 108 -0.87 6.32 -9.33
C ILE A 108 -2.23 6.75 -8.79
N ILE A 109 -2.29 7.16 -7.53
CA ILE A 109 -3.54 7.55 -6.87
C ILE A 109 -4.25 8.70 -7.59
N GLU A 110 -3.52 9.65 -8.17
CA GLU A 110 -4.11 10.77 -8.91
C GLU A 110 -4.91 10.30 -10.15
N GLY A 111 -4.40 9.30 -10.87
CA GLY A 111 -5.00 8.74 -12.08
C GLY A 111 -6.15 7.75 -11.85
N LEU A 112 -6.42 7.35 -10.60
CA LEU A 112 -7.43 6.33 -10.27
C LEU A 112 -8.82 6.92 -9.96
N SER A 113 -9.88 6.13 -10.17
CA SER A 113 -11.23 6.45 -9.67
C SER A 113 -11.31 6.35 -8.14
N TRP A 114 -12.27 7.02 -7.50
CA TRP A 114 -12.43 7.00 -6.03
C TRP A 114 -12.57 5.59 -5.43
N MET A 115 -13.26 4.68 -6.13
CA MET A 115 -13.39 3.29 -5.64
C MET A 115 -12.06 2.54 -5.77
N ASN A 116 -11.30 2.77 -6.83
CA ASN A 116 -9.99 2.15 -7.00
C ASN A 116 -8.95 2.74 -6.04
N THR A 117 -9.04 4.04 -5.70
CA THR A 117 -8.21 4.63 -4.65
C THR A 117 -8.50 4.00 -3.30
N LEU A 118 -9.77 3.69 -2.99
CA LEU A 118 -10.13 2.98 -1.77
C LEU A 118 -9.45 1.61 -1.70
N ILE A 119 -9.57 0.82 -2.78
CA ILE A 119 -8.98 -0.52 -2.86
C ILE A 119 -7.45 -0.46 -2.70
N LEU A 120 -6.79 0.49 -3.35
CA LEU A 120 -5.33 0.66 -3.25
C LEU A 120 -4.90 1.10 -1.84
N LEU A 121 -5.64 2.01 -1.20
CA LEU A 121 -5.32 2.52 0.13
C LEU A 121 -5.55 1.47 1.24
N THR A 122 -6.50 0.57 1.05
CA THR A 122 -6.93 -0.40 2.08
C THR A 122 -6.54 -1.83 1.71
N TRP A 123 -7.24 -2.43 0.75
CA TRP A 123 -7.15 -3.85 0.42
C TRP A 123 -5.75 -4.28 0.01
N GLN A 124 -5.07 -3.48 -0.83
CA GLN A 124 -3.72 -3.80 -1.32
C GLN A 124 -2.65 -3.82 -0.23
N LYS A 125 -2.92 -3.25 0.96
CA LYS A 125 -1.98 -3.25 2.09
C LYS A 125 -2.07 -4.50 2.96
N ILE A 126 -3.15 -5.27 2.89
CA ILE A 126 -3.41 -6.40 3.79
C ILE A 126 -2.35 -7.50 3.60
N ALA A 127 -2.21 -8.00 2.37
CA ALA A 127 -1.29 -9.09 2.09
C ALA A 127 0.17 -8.72 2.42
N PRO A 128 0.75 -7.61 1.95
CA PRO A 128 2.13 -7.24 2.30
C PRO A 128 2.36 -7.09 3.81
N MET A 129 1.42 -6.53 4.57
CA MET A 129 1.58 -6.36 6.01
C MET A 129 1.54 -7.68 6.79
N VAL A 130 0.67 -8.62 6.41
CA VAL A 130 0.66 -9.96 7.00
C VAL A 130 1.98 -10.69 6.72
N LEU A 131 2.58 -10.48 5.55
CA LEU A 131 3.87 -11.10 5.23
C LEU A 131 5.04 -10.49 5.99
N ILE A 132 5.00 -9.18 6.23
CA ILE A 132 5.96 -8.49 7.11
C ILE A 132 5.89 -9.06 8.52
N MET A 133 4.68 -9.39 9.01
CA MET A 133 4.48 -9.99 10.34
C MET A 133 5.24 -11.33 10.50
N TYR A 134 5.32 -12.15 9.45
CA TYR A 134 6.03 -13.43 9.49
C TYR A 134 7.56 -13.29 9.49
N ASN A 135 8.10 -12.27 8.81
CA ASN A 135 9.56 -12.05 8.63
C ASN A 135 10.09 -10.82 9.37
N PHE A 136 9.55 -10.56 10.56
CA PHE A 136 9.87 -9.38 11.34
C PHE A 136 11.13 -9.55 12.20
N SER A 137 12.28 -9.77 11.57
CA SER A 137 13.58 -10.00 12.22
C SER A 137 14.47 -8.74 12.27
N SER A 138 14.44 -7.92 11.22
CA SER A 138 15.39 -6.82 11.01
C SER A 138 14.91 -5.48 11.60
N SER A 139 15.00 -5.34 12.92
CA SER A 139 14.49 -4.16 13.67
C SER A 139 15.05 -2.82 13.17
N LEU A 140 16.35 -2.73 12.88
CA LEU A 140 16.97 -1.48 12.40
C LEU A 140 16.44 -1.04 11.04
N PHE A 141 16.20 -1.98 10.12
CA PHE A 141 15.70 -1.68 8.78
C PHE A 141 14.29 -1.06 8.85
N PHE A 142 13.40 -1.69 9.61
CA PHE A 142 12.05 -1.18 9.80
C PHE A 142 12.02 0.13 10.59
N LEU A 143 12.91 0.35 11.58
CA LEU A 143 13.05 1.64 12.25
C LEU A 143 13.36 2.78 11.26
N MET A 144 14.29 2.55 10.32
CA MET A 144 14.58 3.51 9.25
C MET A 144 13.37 3.73 8.32
N GLY A 145 12.66 2.65 7.97
CA GLY A 145 11.40 2.74 7.21
C GLY A 145 10.32 3.56 7.92
N ILE A 146 10.16 3.37 9.22
CA ILE A 146 9.18 4.10 10.05
C ILE A 146 9.53 5.59 10.07
N ILE A 147 10.77 5.96 10.43
CA ILE A 147 11.19 7.36 10.50
C ILE A 147 11.07 8.04 9.14
N SER A 148 11.53 7.38 8.07
CA SER A 148 11.42 7.95 6.72
C SER A 148 9.96 8.15 6.30
N SER A 149 9.06 7.21 6.61
CA SER A 149 7.64 7.34 6.26
C SER A 149 6.95 8.51 6.96
N MET A 150 7.26 8.74 8.24
CA MET A 150 6.73 9.87 9.00
C MET A 150 7.28 11.21 8.50
N LEU A 151 8.58 11.29 8.22
CA LEU A 151 9.21 12.53 7.73
C LEU A 151 8.71 12.91 6.33
N ILE A 152 8.71 11.94 5.40
CA ILE A 152 8.32 12.17 4.01
C ILE A 152 6.85 12.54 3.92
N SER A 153 5.98 11.83 4.63
CA SER A 153 4.55 12.15 4.62
C SER A 153 4.27 13.54 5.20
N GLY A 154 4.95 13.92 6.29
CA GLY A 154 4.83 15.25 6.88
C GLY A 154 5.26 16.35 5.92
N LEU A 155 6.47 16.26 5.36
CA LEU A 155 7.03 17.31 4.49
C LEU A 155 6.30 17.41 3.15
N GLN A 156 6.04 16.27 2.49
CA GLN A 156 5.54 16.27 1.12
C GLN A 156 4.03 16.54 1.05
N SER A 157 3.28 16.33 2.13
CA SER A 157 1.83 16.60 2.19
C SER A 157 1.50 18.10 2.17
N TRP A 158 2.39 18.95 2.70
CA TRP A 158 2.12 20.39 2.85
C TRP A 158 1.95 21.13 1.52
N ASN A 159 2.60 20.65 0.46
CA ASN A 159 2.61 21.33 -0.84
C ASN A 159 1.66 20.69 -1.88
N GLN A 160 0.70 19.87 -1.44
CA GLN A 160 -0.23 19.19 -2.35
C GLN A 160 -1.59 19.89 -2.42
N THR A 161 -2.09 20.11 -3.62
CA THR A 161 -3.41 20.70 -3.88
C THR A 161 -4.48 19.67 -4.24
N SER A 162 -4.09 18.46 -4.69
CA SER A 162 -5.04 17.39 -5.00
C SER A 162 -5.33 16.54 -3.77
N ILE A 163 -6.62 16.32 -3.49
CA ILE A 163 -7.08 15.59 -2.30
C ILE A 163 -6.59 14.16 -2.31
N LYS A 164 -6.52 13.55 -3.49
CA LYS A 164 -6.00 12.19 -3.67
C LYS A 164 -4.53 12.07 -3.27
N LYS A 165 -3.67 13.04 -3.61
CA LYS A 165 -2.27 13.04 -3.17
C LYS A 165 -2.15 13.27 -1.66
N ILE A 166 -2.98 14.13 -1.09
CA ILE A 166 -3.04 14.33 0.38
C ILE A 166 -3.40 13.00 1.07
N LEU A 167 -4.41 12.28 0.57
CA LEU A 167 -4.76 10.95 1.07
C LEU A 167 -3.64 9.93 0.87
N ALA A 168 -2.89 10.02 -0.22
CA ALA A 168 -1.74 9.15 -0.46
C ALA A 168 -0.67 9.34 0.63
N PHE A 169 -0.28 10.59 0.90
CA PHE A 169 0.73 10.92 1.92
C PHE A 169 0.24 10.62 3.34
N SER A 170 -1.03 10.88 3.68
CA SER A 170 -1.57 10.46 4.97
C SER A 170 -1.49 8.94 5.16
N SER A 171 -1.74 8.18 4.08
CA SER A 171 -1.62 6.73 4.12
C SER A 171 -0.18 6.22 4.31
N ILE A 172 0.81 6.95 3.80
CA ILE A 172 2.24 6.67 4.02
C ILE A 172 2.57 6.88 5.50
N ASN A 173 2.03 7.94 6.12
CA ASN A 173 2.18 8.17 7.56
C ASN A 173 1.55 7.04 8.39
N HIS A 174 0.33 6.64 8.04
CA HIS A 174 -0.34 5.52 8.72
C HIS A 174 0.43 4.20 8.55
N ILE A 175 1.12 3.97 7.43
CA ILE A 175 2.02 2.82 7.29
C ILE A 175 3.17 2.88 8.30
N GLY A 176 3.75 4.05 8.54
CA GLY A 176 4.77 4.23 9.59
C GLY A 176 4.27 3.82 10.97
N TRP A 177 3.08 4.27 11.35
CA TRP A 177 2.45 3.86 12.62
C TRP A 177 2.07 2.39 12.68
N MET A 178 1.64 1.83 11.55
CA MET A 178 1.35 0.41 11.46
C MET A 178 2.61 -0.44 11.66
N LEU A 179 3.71 -0.07 11.01
CA LEU A 179 5.01 -0.72 11.19
C LEU A 179 5.56 -0.55 12.60
N SER A 180 5.34 0.61 13.24
CA SER A 180 5.74 0.79 14.64
C SER A 180 4.92 -0.07 15.60
N MET A 181 3.63 -0.26 15.35
CA MET A 181 2.82 -1.19 16.16
C MET A 181 3.24 -2.65 15.97
N LEU A 182 3.59 -3.05 14.74
CA LEU A 182 4.12 -4.39 14.46
C LEU A 182 5.42 -4.69 15.26
N MET A 183 6.27 -3.69 15.50
CA MET A 183 7.46 -3.84 16.37
C MET A 183 7.12 -4.25 17.80
N PHE A 184 6.05 -3.68 18.35
CA PHE A 184 5.68 -3.92 19.74
C PHE A 184 4.84 -5.17 19.90
N ASN A 185 3.80 -5.32 19.08
CA ASN A 185 2.90 -6.47 19.14
C ASN A 185 2.14 -6.64 17.82
N GLN A 186 2.22 -7.84 17.26
CA GLN A 186 1.56 -8.22 16.00
C GLN A 186 0.04 -7.99 16.03
N SER A 187 -0.62 -8.20 17.18
CA SER A 187 -2.08 -8.02 17.32
C SER A 187 -2.51 -6.55 17.30
N MET A 188 -1.69 -5.64 17.82
CA MET A 188 -2.02 -4.20 17.90
C MET A 188 -2.10 -3.55 16.52
N TRP A 189 -1.31 -4.05 15.57
CA TRP A 189 -1.37 -3.59 14.19
C TRP A 189 -2.76 -3.80 13.56
N LEU A 190 -3.37 -4.98 13.77
CA LEU A 190 -4.70 -5.29 13.22
C LEU A 190 -5.76 -4.33 13.76
N PHE A 191 -5.71 -4.01 15.06
CA PHE A 191 -6.61 -3.02 15.66
C PHE A 191 -6.43 -1.65 14.99
N TYR A 192 -5.19 -1.17 14.87
CA TYR A 192 -4.90 0.11 14.21
C TYR A 192 -5.37 0.13 12.75
N PHE A 193 -5.10 -0.94 12.00
CA PHE A 193 -5.50 -1.04 10.59
C PHE A 193 -7.02 -0.99 10.44
N SER A 194 -7.78 -1.60 11.35
CA SER A 194 -9.24 -1.57 11.32
C SER A 194 -9.80 -0.14 11.43
N PHE A 195 -9.27 0.67 12.35
CA PHE A 195 -9.60 2.09 12.46
C PHE A 195 -9.18 2.89 11.23
N TYR A 196 -8.00 2.63 10.68
CA TYR A 196 -7.53 3.27 9.47
C TYR A 196 -8.47 3.00 8.27
N VAL A 197 -8.90 1.75 8.07
CA VAL A 197 -9.85 1.38 7.02
C VAL A 197 -11.20 2.08 7.26
N PHE A 198 -11.68 2.13 8.49
CA PHE A 198 -12.94 2.80 8.82
C PHE A 198 -12.90 4.31 8.48
N ILE A 199 -11.85 5.02 8.90
CA ILE A 199 -11.74 6.46 8.63
C ILE A 199 -11.57 6.74 7.13
N THR A 200 -10.73 5.97 6.45
CA THR A 200 -10.48 6.16 5.01
C THR A 200 -11.70 5.87 4.15
N THR A 201 -12.49 4.86 4.48
CA THR A 201 -13.75 4.56 3.78
C THR A 201 -14.73 5.72 3.91
N LEU A 202 -14.91 6.27 5.11
CA LEU A 202 -15.80 7.42 5.34
C LEU A 202 -15.37 8.64 4.52
N LEU A 203 -14.09 9.02 4.58
CA LEU A 203 -13.56 10.16 3.83
C LEU A 203 -13.75 9.99 2.33
N ILE A 204 -13.41 8.83 1.78
CA ILE A 204 -13.51 8.59 0.34
C ILE A 204 -14.97 8.56 -0.13
N LEU A 205 -15.90 8.05 0.69
CA LEU A 205 -17.33 8.10 0.36
C LEU A 205 -17.84 9.55 0.31
N ILE A 206 -17.41 10.42 1.22
CA ILE A 206 -17.73 11.85 1.20
C ILE A 206 -17.16 12.51 -0.06
N PHE A 207 -15.87 12.32 -0.34
CA PHE A 207 -15.23 12.93 -1.51
C PHE A 207 -15.80 12.42 -2.83
N LYS A 208 -16.21 11.15 -2.90
CA LYS A 208 -16.90 10.60 -4.06
C LYS A 208 -18.27 11.23 -4.26
N LYS A 209 -19.05 11.40 -3.19
CA LYS A 209 -20.42 11.98 -3.27
C LYS A 209 -20.41 13.42 -3.79
N PHE A 210 -19.40 14.19 -3.44
CA PHE A 210 -19.26 15.60 -3.81
C PHE A 210 -18.25 15.83 -4.95
N GLU A 211 -17.69 14.77 -5.54
CA GLU A 211 -16.68 14.80 -6.61
C GLU A 211 -15.48 15.73 -6.34
N ILE A 212 -15.02 15.79 -5.09
CA ILE A 212 -14.02 16.78 -4.65
C ILE A 212 -12.60 16.31 -5.02
N SER A 213 -12.04 16.84 -6.09
CA SER A 213 -10.69 16.46 -6.56
C SER A 213 -9.56 17.36 -6.03
N THR A 214 -9.86 18.63 -5.78
CA THR A 214 -8.88 19.65 -5.33
C THR A 214 -9.30 20.32 -4.03
N VAL A 215 -8.32 20.83 -3.29
CA VAL A 215 -8.54 21.58 -2.04
C VAL A 215 -9.39 22.84 -2.27
N GLN A 216 -9.28 23.48 -3.44
CA GLN A 216 -10.11 24.65 -3.78
C GLN A 216 -11.59 24.29 -3.92
N MET A 217 -11.89 23.16 -4.59
CA MET A 217 -13.27 22.65 -4.69
C MET A 217 -13.83 22.27 -3.31
N PHE A 218 -12.98 21.76 -2.41
CA PHE A 218 -13.40 21.49 -1.04
C PHE A 218 -13.85 22.76 -0.31
N PHE A 219 -13.04 23.82 -0.38
CA PHE A 219 -13.38 25.10 0.26
C PHE A 219 -14.59 25.78 -0.37
N SER A 220 -14.80 25.65 -1.68
CA SER A 220 -15.98 26.24 -2.35
C SER A 220 -17.28 25.57 -1.90
N ILE A 221 -17.30 24.24 -1.76
CA ILE A 221 -18.46 23.47 -1.28
C ILE A 221 -18.78 23.80 0.18
N LEU A 222 -17.75 23.94 1.03
CA LEU A 222 -17.94 24.36 2.41
C LEU A 222 -18.53 25.77 2.50
N ASN A 223 -18.10 26.68 1.61
CA ASN A 223 -18.59 28.05 1.61
C ASN A 223 -20.00 28.20 1.05
N SER A 224 -20.41 27.36 0.08
CA SER A 224 -21.76 27.40 -0.50
C SER A 224 -22.83 26.78 0.40
N ASN A 225 -22.52 25.67 1.09
CA ASN A 225 -23.49 24.96 1.92
C ASN A 225 -23.17 25.09 3.42
N LYS A 226 -23.86 26.00 4.12
CA LYS A 226 -23.74 26.15 5.59
C LYS A 226 -24.06 24.86 6.36
N SER A 227 -24.92 23.98 5.83
CA SER A 227 -25.22 22.67 6.42
C SER A 227 -24.03 21.71 6.39
N VAL A 228 -23.10 21.88 5.45
CA VAL A 228 -21.86 21.09 5.35
C VAL A 228 -20.76 21.63 6.27
N LYS A 229 -20.90 22.83 6.83
CA LYS A 229 -19.98 23.35 7.87
C LYS A 229 -20.26 22.81 9.28
N MET A 230 -21.46 22.28 9.51
CA MET A 230 -21.94 21.83 10.83
C MET A 230 -21.68 20.33 11.09
N PHE A 231 -21.28 19.57 10.07
CA PHE A 231 -20.90 18.16 10.15
C PHE A 231 -19.49 17.99 9.58
#